data_AF-A0A388SJ56-F1
#
_entry.id   AF-A0A388SJ56-F1
#
_cell.length_a   1.000
_cell.length_b   1.000
_cell.length_c   1.000
_cell.angle_alpha   90.00
_cell.angle_beta   90.00
_cell.angle_gamma   90.00
#
_symmetry.space_group_name_H-M   'P 1'
#
loop_
_entity.id
_entity.type
_entity.pdbx_description
1 polymer ?
#
loop_
_entity_poly.entity_id
_entity_poly.type
_entity_poly.pdbx_seq_one_letter_code
_entity_poly.pdbx_strand_id
1 'polypeptide(L)'
;MFKQWRGQDGIPTLVLAGPDEFPADVGEDAEGRLAPMVRKAYDLLRVDDGYLSGAAAAWFRKHANDAPAGFREVGGQPATRIHAVAGRKVAVVFLPALPKPWEDPTPAMAAQAVQSGLAAQERADLVIGVAAWGGLGERRYLAELGQAFHILLGGGIGTGFDGVVDGAAPSLLWSRPDMEGRSVNVVDVLVWPERAQGRPQPRHWIVGMDISVRQVPLKDAVEPDPVVEAVVGTVPAAR
;
A
#
# COMPACT_ATOMS: atom_id res chain seq x y z
N MET A 1 -12.38 4.31 -11.37
CA MET A 1 -11.32 3.32 -11.06
C MET A 1 -11.73 2.29 -10.00
N PHE A 2 -11.59 2.51 -8.68
CA PHE A 2 -11.85 1.45 -7.69
C PHE A 2 -13.28 0.94 -7.68
N LYS A 3 -14.26 1.73 -8.11
CA LYS A 3 -15.64 1.29 -8.32
C LYS A 3 -15.78 0.15 -9.33
N GLN A 4 -14.86 0.04 -10.30
CA GLN A 4 -14.85 -1.09 -11.22
C GLN A 4 -14.46 -2.36 -10.45
N TRP A 5 -13.38 -2.38 -9.66
CA TRP A 5 -13.03 -3.60 -8.91
C TRP A 5 -13.87 -3.86 -7.66
N ARG A 6 -14.35 -2.82 -6.97
CA ARG A 6 -15.22 -2.99 -5.81
C ARG A 6 -16.59 -3.49 -6.25
N GLY A 7 -16.88 -4.75 -5.93
CA GLY A 7 -18.20 -5.33 -6.14
C GLY A 7 -18.48 -5.83 -7.55
N GLN A 8 -17.52 -5.74 -8.48
CA GLN A 8 -17.56 -6.59 -9.68
C GLN A 8 -17.46 -8.05 -9.25
N ASP A 9 -18.36 -8.88 -9.80
CA ASP A 9 -18.42 -10.32 -9.62
C ASP A 9 -18.53 -10.82 -8.17
N GLY A 10 -18.88 -9.94 -7.22
CA GLY A 10 -18.99 -10.27 -5.80
C GLY A 10 -17.65 -10.56 -5.11
N ILE A 11 -16.51 -10.19 -5.73
CA ILE A 11 -15.17 -10.45 -5.18
C ILE A 11 -14.89 -9.44 -4.04
N PRO A 12 -14.59 -9.91 -2.82
CA PRO A 12 -14.23 -9.01 -1.72
C PRO A 12 -12.88 -8.33 -1.99
N THR A 13 -12.88 -7.00 -2.03
CA THR A 13 -11.68 -6.20 -2.35
C THR A 13 -11.27 -5.32 -1.17
N LEU A 14 -9.97 -5.32 -0.88
CA LEU A 14 -9.32 -4.36 0.02
C LEU A 14 -8.51 -3.37 -0.82
N VAL A 15 -8.82 -2.09 -0.73
CA VAL A 15 -8.12 -1.01 -1.45
C VAL A 15 -7.17 -0.29 -0.50
N LEU A 16 -5.89 -0.31 -0.83
CA LEU A 16 -4.83 0.29 -0.02
C LEU A 16 -4.16 1.43 -0.78
N ALA A 17 -3.80 2.49 -0.06
CA ALA A 17 -2.95 3.56 -0.58
C ALA A 17 -1.55 3.46 0.04
N GLY A 18 -0.54 3.56 -0.81
CA GLY A 18 0.87 3.46 -0.44
C GLY A 18 1.40 4.75 0.19
N PRO A 19 2.70 4.80 0.50
CA PRO A 19 3.36 6.05 0.86
C PRO A 19 3.60 6.93 -0.37
N ASP A 20 3.99 8.19 -0.13
CA ASP A 20 4.37 9.18 -1.16
C ASP A 20 3.24 9.55 -2.14
N GLU A 21 2.00 9.50 -1.65
CA GLU A 21 0.77 9.80 -2.41
C GLU A 21 0.46 11.31 -2.47
N PHE A 22 1.07 12.13 -1.61
CA PHE A 22 0.66 13.52 -1.42
C PHE A 22 1.77 14.51 -1.79
N PRO A 23 1.42 15.70 -2.34
CA PRO A 23 2.41 16.71 -2.72
C PRO A 23 3.39 17.06 -1.60
N ALA A 24 2.90 17.10 -0.36
CA ALA A 24 3.72 17.40 0.81
C ALA A 24 4.83 16.37 1.08
N ASP A 25 4.69 15.13 0.60
CA ASP A 25 5.70 14.07 0.76
C ASP A 25 6.99 14.39 -0.01
N VAL A 26 6.86 15.12 -1.11
CA VAL A 26 7.97 15.59 -1.96
C VAL A 26 8.26 17.09 -1.81
N GLY A 27 7.62 17.75 -0.85
CA GLY A 27 7.82 19.18 -0.57
C GLY A 27 7.09 20.12 -1.54
N GLU A 28 6.09 19.64 -2.25
CA GLU A 28 5.25 20.42 -3.17
C GLU A 28 3.99 20.97 -2.49
N ASP A 29 3.36 21.96 -3.13
CA ASP A 29 2.14 22.65 -2.66
C ASP A 29 2.20 23.11 -1.19
N ALA A 30 3.29 23.80 -0.80
CA ALA A 30 3.47 24.31 0.55
C ALA A 30 2.38 25.31 1.00
N GLU A 31 1.69 25.95 0.04
CA GLU A 31 0.55 26.83 0.28
C GLU A 31 -0.76 26.04 0.49
N GLY A 32 -0.77 24.75 0.17
CA GLY A 32 -1.89 23.81 0.37
C GLY A 32 -3.11 24.10 -0.47
N ARG A 33 -2.93 24.65 -1.68
CA ARG A 33 -4.02 24.97 -2.60
C ARG A 33 -4.76 23.70 -3.06
N LEU A 34 -4.06 22.57 -3.12
CA LEU A 34 -4.59 21.28 -3.55
C LEU A 34 -5.21 20.47 -2.40
N ALA A 35 -4.89 20.79 -1.14
CA ALA A 35 -5.25 19.94 0.01
C ALA A 35 -6.74 19.62 0.12
N PRO A 36 -7.68 20.59 0.03
CA PRO A 36 -9.11 20.29 0.11
C PRO A 36 -9.60 19.40 -1.04
N MET A 37 -9.06 19.62 -2.24
CA MET A 37 -9.42 18.90 -3.46
C MET A 37 -8.93 17.45 -3.40
N VAL A 38 -7.66 17.25 -3.05
CA VAL A 38 -7.04 15.93 -2.89
C VAL A 38 -7.75 15.15 -1.81
N ARG A 39 -8.04 15.76 -0.65
CA ARG A 39 -8.80 15.12 0.42
C ARG A 39 -10.14 14.59 -0.08
N LYS A 40 -10.91 15.45 -0.76
CA LYS A 40 -12.22 15.08 -1.31
C LYS A 40 -12.11 13.98 -2.37
N ALA A 41 -11.07 13.98 -3.19
CA ALA A 41 -10.83 12.92 -4.16
C ALA A 41 -10.59 11.56 -3.48
N TYR A 42 -9.72 11.49 -2.47
CA TYR A 42 -9.49 10.24 -1.72
C TYR A 42 -10.71 9.76 -0.94
N ASP A 43 -11.50 10.68 -0.35
CA ASP A 43 -12.78 10.33 0.29
C ASP A 43 -13.75 9.67 -0.71
N LEU A 44 -13.75 10.12 -1.97
CA LEU A 44 -14.57 9.52 -3.05
C LEU A 44 -14.00 8.20 -3.58
N LEU A 45 -12.67 8.03 -3.56
CA LEU A 45 -12.01 6.76 -3.89
C LEU A 45 -12.31 5.68 -2.85
N ARG A 46 -12.66 6.09 -1.62
CA ARG A 46 -13.00 5.21 -0.50
C ARG A 46 -11.90 4.18 -0.26
N VAL A 47 -10.66 4.63 -0.09
CA VAL A 47 -9.55 3.74 0.31
C VAL A 47 -9.89 3.11 1.67
N ASP A 48 -9.69 1.80 1.83
CA ASP A 48 -9.97 1.12 3.11
C ASP A 48 -8.88 1.41 4.14
N ASP A 49 -7.65 1.57 3.67
CA ASP A 49 -6.50 1.86 4.50
C ASP A 49 -5.38 2.59 3.74
N GLY A 50 -4.82 3.65 4.31
CA GLY A 50 -3.80 4.45 3.63
C GLY A 50 -2.62 4.83 4.53
N TYR A 51 -1.42 4.78 3.96
CA TYR A 51 -0.22 5.32 4.58
C TYR A 51 -0.26 6.85 4.50
N LEU A 52 -0.04 7.54 5.63
CA LEU A 52 0.08 8.99 5.66
C LEU A 52 1.41 9.36 6.31
N SER A 53 2.28 10.06 5.60
CA SER A 53 3.51 10.57 6.21
C SER A 53 3.19 11.67 7.23
N GLY A 54 4.14 11.96 8.13
CA GLY A 54 4.02 13.11 9.03
C GLY A 54 3.90 14.45 8.30
N ALA A 55 4.55 14.58 7.13
CA ALA A 55 4.49 15.80 6.31
C ALA A 55 3.09 15.99 5.70
N ALA A 56 2.54 14.93 5.09
CA ALA A 56 1.18 14.95 4.54
C ALA A 56 0.13 15.15 5.64
N ALA A 57 0.28 14.51 6.80
CA ALA A 57 -0.61 14.70 7.93
C ALA A 57 -0.62 16.16 8.42
N ALA A 58 0.55 16.79 8.54
CA ALA A 58 0.65 18.19 8.92
C ALA A 58 0.03 19.11 7.85
N TRP A 59 0.25 18.81 6.57
CA TRP A 59 -0.29 19.55 5.44
C TRP A 59 -1.81 19.52 5.40
N PHE A 60 -2.44 18.34 5.52
CA PHE A 60 -3.90 18.23 5.57
C PHE A 60 -4.52 18.93 6.77
N ARG A 61 -3.95 18.77 7.97
CA ARG A 61 -4.44 19.48 9.17
C ARG A 61 -4.43 20.99 9.00
N LYS A 62 -3.38 21.52 8.36
CA LYS A 62 -3.23 22.96 8.12
C LYS A 62 -4.15 23.49 7.02
N HIS A 63 -4.38 22.72 5.96
CA HIS A 63 -4.96 23.25 4.72
C HIS A 63 -6.32 22.64 4.32
N ALA A 64 -6.74 21.53 4.95
CA ALA A 64 -7.99 20.82 4.61
C ALA A 64 -8.80 20.36 5.85
N ASN A 65 -8.48 20.93 7.02
CA ASN A 65 -8.96 20.57 8.37
C ASN A 65 -8.52 19.20 8.88
N ASP A 66 -8.55 18.16 8.05
CA ASP A 66 -8.14 16.81 8.43
C ASP A 66 -7.69 15.99 7.21
N ALA A 67 -7.07 14.83 7.45
CA ALA A 67 -6.69 13.87 6.43
C ALA A 67 -7.91 13.19 5.78
N PRO A 68 -7.74 12.57 4.59
CA PRO A 68 -8.80 11.74 4.01
C PRO A 68 -9.13 10.55 4.92
N ALA A 69 -10.39 10.09 4.88
CA ALA A 69 -10.82 8.96 5.69
C ALA A 69 -10.04 7.69 5.35
N GLY A 70 -9.71 6.88 6.37
CA GLY A 70 -8.98 5.61 6.20
C GLY A 70 -7.47 5.74 6.25
N PHE A 71 -6.91 6.94 6.12
CA PHE A 71 -5.48 7.20 6.21
C PHE A 71 -5.00 7.27 7.66
N ARG A 72 -3.73 6.90 7.89
CA ARG A 72 -3.09 6.98 9.21
C ARG A 72 -1.69 7.50 9.15
N GLU A 73 -1.40 8.43 10.05
CA GLU A 73 -0.06 8.96 10.23
C GLU A 73 0.89 7.83 10.67
N VAL A 74 1.95 7.61 9.89
CA VAL A 74 2.99 6.62 10.15
C VAL A 74 4.28 7.35 10.48
N GLY A 75 4.78 7.11 11.68
CA GLY A 75 6.03 7.67 12.18
C GLY A 75 7.13 6.61 12.24
N GLY A 76 8.05 6.76 13.18
CA GLY A 76 9.16 5.81 13.37
C GLY A 76 8.79 4.44 13.96
N GLN A 77 7.50 4.10 14.07
CA GLN A 77 7.02 2.82 14.59
C GLN A 77 6.00 2.20 13.61
N PRO A 78 5.92 0.86 13.50
CA PRO A 78 4.94 0.22 12.64
C PRO A 78 3.51 0.47 13.14
N ALA A 79 2.54 0.56 12.23
CA ALA A 79 1.12 0.72 12.55
C ALA A 79 0.29 -0.40 11.92
N THR A 80 -0.42 -1.17 12.75
CA THR A 80 -1.18 -2.35 12.30
C THR A 80 -2.69 -2.14 12.38
N ARG A 81 -3.43 -2.58 11.36
CA ARG A 81 -4.90 -2.70 11.38
C ARG A 81 -5.34 -4.06 10.86
N ILE A 82 -6.42 -4.58 11.43
CA ILE A 82 -7.06 -5.81 10.97
C ILE A 82 -8.36 -5.45 10.26
N HIS A 83 -8.51 -5.98 9.05
CA HIS A 83 -9.69 -5.84 8.20
C HIS A 83 -10.39 -7.21 8.09
N ALA A 84 -11.71 -7.19 8.03
CA ALA A 84 -12.50 -8.38 7.69
C ALA A 84 -12.79 -8.38 6.19
N VAL A 85 -12.24 -9.36 5.46
CA VAL A 85 -12.37 -9.49 4.00
C VAL A 85 -12.79 -10.91 3.70
N ALA A 86 -13.90 -11.12 2.98
CA ALA A 86 -14.42 -12.46 2.66
C ALA A 86 -14.64 -13.37 3.90
N GLY A 87 -14.96 -12.80 5.07
CA GLY A 87 -15.07 -13.55 6.33
C GLY A 87 -13.73 -14.00 6.94
N ARG A 88 -12.60 -13.59 6.36
CA ARG A 88 -11.24 -13.78 6.86
C ARG A 88 -10.66 -12.49 7.42
N LYS A 89 -9.59 -12.60 8.22
CA LYS A 89 -8.88 -11.46 8.80
C LYS A 89 -7.63 -11.16 7.99
N VAL A 90 -7.52 -9.94 7.49
CA VAL A 90 -6.32 -9.44 6.79
C VAL A 90 -5.69 -8.35 7.65
N ALA A 91 -4.44 -8.53 8.05
CA ALA A 91 -3.69 -7.48 8.72
C ALA A 91 -2.91 -6.64 7.70
N VAL A 92 -3.01 -5.32 7.83
CA VAL A 92 -2.18 -4.35 7.12
C VAL A 92 -1.25 -3.73 8.15
N VAL A 93 0.05 -3.83 7.89
CA VAL A 93 1.11 -3.26 8.73
C VAL A 93 1.82 -2.21 7.90
N PHE A 94 1.64 -0.94 8.26
CA PHE A 94 2.46 0.14 7.73
C PHE A 94 3.82 0.09 8.41
N LEU A 95 4.89 -0.03 7.62
CA LEU A 95 6.26 -0.08 8.12
C LEU A 95 6.73 1.32 8.54
N PRO A 96 7.68 1.40 9.50
CA PRO A 96 8.20 2.67 9.98
C PRO A 96 8.62 3.62 8.86
N ALA A 97 8.23 4.89 8.98
CA ALA A 97 8.70 5.94 8.09
C ALA A 97 10.22 6.10 8.19
N LEU A 98 10.87 6.33 7.05
CA LEU A 98 12.26 6.74 7.04
C LEU A 98 12.40 8.14 7.64
N PRO A 99 13.49 8.44 8.37
CA PRO A 99 13.77 9.80 8.82
C PRO A 99 13.87 10.77 7.64
N LYS A 100 14.42 10.32 6.50
CA LYS A 100 14.40 11.04 5.23
C LYS A 100 14.11 10.07 4.06
N PRO A 101 13.41 10.50 3.00
CA PRO A 101 13.01 9.62 1.90
C PRO A 101 14.17 8.95 1.13
N TRP A 102 15.38 9.53 1.17
CA TRP A 102 16.57 9.03 0.49
C TRP A 102 17.51 8.20 1.40
N GLU A 103 17.14 8.00 2.66
CA GLU A 103 17.92 7.16 3.58
C GLU A 103 17.49 5.69 3.46
N ASP A 104 18.39 4.78 3.82
CA ASP A 104 18.07 3.37 3.91
C ASP A 104 17.39 3.05 5.26
N PRO A 105 16.47 2.07 5.32
CA PRO A 105 15.97 1.58 6.59
C PRO A 105 17.10 0.98 7.43
N THR A 106 17.08 1.25 8.73
CA THR A 106 18.06 0.67 9.66
C THR A 106 17.71 -0.78 9.99
N PRO A 107 18.67 -1.61 10.43
CA PRO A 107 18.37 -2.97 10.93
C PRO A 107 17.34 -2.98 12.07
N ALA A 108 17.34 -1.95 12.92
CA ALA A 108 16.35 -1.82 14.00
C ALA A 108 14.93 -1.59 13.46
N MET A 109 14.78 -0.80 12.40
CA MET A 109 13.48 -0.60 11.73
C MET A 109 13.01 -1.89 11.06
N ALA A 110 13.90 -2.62 10.38
CA ALA A 110 13.61 -3.94 9.83
C ALA A 110 13.15 -4.92 10.91
N ALA A 111 13.86 -5.01 12.04
CA ALA A 111 13.48 -5.87 13.16
C ALA A 111 12.11 -5.49 13.74
N GLN A 112 11.81 -4.20 13.90
CA GLN A 112 10.51 -3.73 14.39
C GLN A 112 9.37 -4.09 13.42
N ALA A 113 9.61 -3.94 12.10
CA ALA A 113 8.65 -4.35 11.07
C ALA A 113 8.36 -5.86 11.15
N VAL A 114 9.40 -6.68 11.20
CA VAL A 114 9.28 -8.14 11.33
C VAL A 114 8.51 -8.53 12.59
N GLN A 115 8.86 -7.93 13.74
CA GLN A 115 8.15 -8.18 15.00
C GLN A 115 6.65 -7.83 14.91
N SER A 116 6.31 -6.69 14.29
CA SER A 116 4.90 -6.32 14.08
C SER A 116 4.17 -7.27 13.13
N GLY A 117 4.82 -7.71 12.05
CA GLY A 117 4.23 -8.67 11.11
C GLY A 117 3.99 -10.03 11.78
N LEU A 118 4.95 -10.55 12.54
CA LEU A 118 4.79 -11.79 13.30
C LEU A 118 3.67 -11.69 14.35
N ALA A 119 3.57 -10.57 15.07
CA ALA A 119 2.47 -10.34 16.01
C ALA A 119 1.11 -10.24 15.29
N ALA A 120 1.09 -9.69 14.07
CA ALA A 120 -0.12 -9.62 13.25
C ALA A 120 -0.56 -11.00 12.73
N GLN A 121 0.38 -11.90 12.41
CA GLN A 121 0.10 -13.26 11.97
C GLN A 121 -0.69 -14.07 13.00
N GLU A 122 -0.52 -13.79 14.30
CA GLU A 122 -1.31 -14.46 15.36
C GLU A 122 -2.80 -14.13 15.27
N ARG A 123 -3.14 -12.98 14.69
CA ARG A 123 -4.50 -12.41 14.70
C ARG A 123 -5.16 -12.39 13.32
N ALA A 124 -4.42 -12.70 12.26
CA ALA A 124 -4.87 -12.62 10.88
C ALA A 124 -4.54 -13.89 10.07
N ASP A 125 -5.31 -14.10 9.00
CA ASP A 125 -5.10 -15.17 8.01
C ASP A 125 -4.09 -14.75 6.92
N LEU A 126 -4.00 -13.44 6.64
CA LEU A 126 -3.05 -12.84 5.70
C LEU A 126 -2.47 -11.56 6.32
N VAL A 127 -1.19 -11.29 6.07
CA VAL A 127 -0.49 -10.11 6.60
C VAL A 127 0.22 -9.41 5.45
N ILE A 128 -0.11 -8.14 5.26
CA ILE A 128 0.39 -7.25 4.22
C ILE A 128 1.28 -6.20 4.88
N GLY A 129 2.53 -6.10 4.44
CA GLY A 129 3.42 -4.99 4.77
C GLY A 129 3.27 -3.89 3.74
N VAL A 130 3.27 -2.63 4.16
CA VAL A 130 3.29 -1.46 3.28
C VAL A 130 4.48 -0.58 3.66
N ALA A 131 5.42 -0.37 2.73
CA ALA A 131 6.73 0.21 3.02
C ALA A 131 7.03 1.47 2.20
N ALA A 132 7.63 2.46 2.86
CA ALA A 132 8.16 3.68 2.25
C ALA A 132 9.69 3.65 2.18
N TRP A 133 10.28 2.47 1.95
CA TRP A 133 11.73 2.24 2.13
C TRP A 133 12.51 2.31 0.82
N GLY A 134 11.82 2.55 -0.30
CA GLY A 134 12.43 2.50 -1.62
C GLY A 134 12.84 1.08 -2.03
N GLY A 135 13.05 0.90 -3.33
CA GLY A 135 13.26 -0.44 -3.90
C GLY A 135 14.51 -1.13 -3.36
N LEU A 136 15.58 -0.38 -3.10
CA LEU A 136 16.83 -0.93 -2.54
C LEU A 136 16.70 -1.27 -1.05
N GLY A 137 16.04 -0.41 -0.27
CA GLY A 137 15.80 -0.64 1.16
C GLY A 137 14.90 -1.83 1.42
N GLU A 138 13.82 -1.96 0.63
CA GLU A 138 12.92 -3.12 0.66
C GLU A 138 13.64 -4.40 0.28
N ARG A 139 14.39 -4.39 -0.83
CA ARG A 139 15.15 -5.56 -1.29
C ARG A 139 16.18 -6.02 -0.28
N ARG A 140 16.86 -5.09 0.41
CA ARG A 140 17.89 -5.41 1.41
C ARG A 140 17.36 -6.30 2.53
N TYR A 141 16.11 -6.10 2.94
CA TYR A 141 15.50 -6.82 4.07
C TYR A 141 14.42 -7.82 3.62
N LEU A 142 14.39 -8.17 2.34
CA LEU A 142 13.30 -8.94 1.77
C LEU A 142 13.18 -10.33 2.41
N ALA A 143 14.31 -10.98 2.73
CA ALA A 143 14.34 -12.28 3.38
C ALA A 143 13.80 -12.23 4.81
N GLU A 144 14.12 -11.18 5.57
CA GLU A 144 13.61 -10.95 6.92
C GLU A 144 12.12 -10.61 6.89
N LEU A 145 11.71 -9.73 5.99
CA LEU A 145 10.30 -9.36 5.79
C LEU A 145 9.47 -10.58 5.36
N GLY A 146 10.02 -11.47 4.54
CA GLY A 146 9.36 -12.69 4.09
C GLY A 146 9.08 -13.72 5.19
N GLN A 147 9.64 -13.55 6.39
CA GLN A 147 9.29 -14.35 7.56
C GLN A 147 7.99 -13.88 8.23
N ALA A 148 7.62 -12.61 8.03
CA ALA A 148 6.54 -11.94 8.76
C ALA A 148 5.36 -11.54 7.87
N PHE A 149 5.62 -11.27 6.59
CA PHE A 149 4.64 -10.78 5.63
C PHE A 149 4.40 -11.81 4.52
N HIS A 150 3.17 -11.81 4.02
CA HIS A 150 2.79 -12.61 2.87
C HIS A 150 2.81 -11.78 1.58
N ILE A 151 2.52 -10.48 1.70
CA ILE A 151 2.58 -9.49 0.63
C ILE A 151 3.32 -8.27 1.17
N LEU A 152 4.25 -7.71 0.39
CA LEU A 152 4.91 -6.44 0.63
C LEU A 152 4.56 -5.48 -0.50
N LEU A 153 3.87 -4.40 -0.17
CA LEU A 153 3.56 -3.30 -1.08
C LEU A 153 4.58 -2.19 -0.83
N GLY A 154 5.51 -2.03 -1.76
CA GLY A 154 6.58 -1.06 -1.69
C GLY A 154 6.23 0.27 -2.33
N GLY A 155 6.91 1.32 -1.87
CA GLY A 155 6.77 2.69 -2.33
C GLY A 155 8.08 3.47 -2.21
N GLY A 156 8.02 4.79 -2.35
CA GLY A 156 9.19 5.66 -2.39
C GLY A 156 10.12 5.43 -3.57
N ILE A 157 11.37 5.86 -3.43
CA ILE A 157 12.34 5.90 -4.52
C ILE A 157 12.57 4.50 -5.12
N GLY A 158 12.41 4.37 -6.43
CA GLY A 158 12.72 3.15 -7.17
C GLY A 158 11.73 2.87 -8.29
N THR A 159 12.01 1.83 -9.08
CA THR A 159 11.17 1.44 -10.21
C THR A 159 9.95 0.66 -9.75
N GLY A 160 8.79 0.92 -10.38
CA GLY A 160 7.60 0.12 -10.23
C GLY A 160 7.66 -1.19 -11.02
N PHE A 161 6.97 -2.22 -10.54
CA PHE A 161 6.73 -3.49 -11.21
C PHE A 161 5.47 -4.14 -10.63
N ASP A 162 4.80 -4.95 -11.44
CA ASP A 162 3.57 -5.64 -11.06
C ASP A 162 3.73 -6.44 -9.77
N GLY A 163 4.68 -7.38 -9.72
CA GLY A 163 5.10 -8.05 -8.50
C GLY A 163 5.95 -9.29 -8.76
N VAL A 164 6.78 -9.63 -7.79
CA VAL A 164 7.75 -10.73 -7.87
C VAL A 164 7.75 -11.53 -6.58
N VAL A 165 7.94 -12.84 -6.72
CA VAL A 165 8.31 -13.73 -5.63
C VAL A 165 9.81 -13.99 -5.77
N ASP A 166 10.61 -13.30 -4.97
CA ASP A 166 12.08 -13.43 -5.01
C ASP A 166 12.52 -14.73 -4.33
N GLY A 167 13.55 -15.39 -4.88
CA GLY A 167 14.08 -16.63 -4.32
C GLY A 167 14.61 -16.50 -2.88
N ALA A 168 15.00 -15.30 -2.45
CA ALA A 168 15.39 -15.00 -1.08
C ALA A 168 14.21 -14.94 -0.10
N ALA A 169 12.98 -14.75 -0.62
CA ALA A 169 11.75 -14.63 0.16
C ALA A 169 10.59 -15.32 -0.57
N PRO A 170 10.63 -16.66 -0.75
CA PRO A 170 9.69 -17.36 -1.62
C PRO A 170 8.24 -17.37 -1.10
N SER A 171 8.03 -17.01 0.17
CA SER A 171 6.70 -16.89 0.78
C SER A 171 6.16 -15.46 0.79
N LEU A 172 6.84 -14.53 0.10
CA LEU A 172 6.49 -13.12 0.03
C LEU A 172 6.29 -12.68 -1.42
N LEU A 173 5.11 -12.17 -1.74
CA LEU A 173 4.93 -11.38 -2.96
C LEU A 173 5.37 -9.94 -2.68
N TRP A 174 6.37 -9.45 -3.39
CA TRP A 174 6.76 -8.05 -3.35
C TRP A 174 6.22 -7.33 -4.59
N SER A 175 5.62 -6.15 -4.43
CA SER A 175 4.94 -5.42 -5.50
C SER A 175 5.12 -3.91 -5.33
N ARG A 176 5.30 -3.17 -6.44
CA ARG A 176 5.49 -1.70 -6.42
C ARG A 176 4.74 -1.05 -7.58
N PRO A 177 3.68 -0.25 -7.37
CA PRO A 177 3.01 0.42 -8.49
C PRO A 177 3.95 1.41 -9.18
N ASP A 178 3.67 1.71 -10.45
CA ASP A 178 4.39 2.79 -11.15
C ASP A 178 4.10 4.15 -10.50
N MET A 179 5.06 5.06 -10.56
CA MET A 179 5.03 6.34 -9.86
C MET A 179 3.91 7.26 -10.39
N GLU A 180 3.60 8.30 -9.62
CA GLU A 180 2.68 9.39 -10.01
C GLU A 180 1.25 8.92 -10.32
N GLY A 181 0.82 7.80 -9.74
CA GLY A 181 -0.50 7.24 -10.00
C GLY A 181 -0.71 6.83 -11.46
N ARG A 182 0.37 6.46 -12.18
CA ARG A 182 0.28 5.97 -13.56
C ARG A 182 -0.30 4.58 -13.66
N SER A 183 -0.27 3.83 -12.57
CA SER A 183 -0.87 2.51 -12.49
C SER A 183 -1.32 2.19 -11.08
N VAL A 184 -2.08 1.10 -10.97
CA VAL A 184 -2.19 0.38 -9.71
C VAL A 184 -1.78 -1.06 -9.90
N ASN A 185 -1.34 -1.68 -8.82
CA ASN A 185 -1.17 -3.12 -8.81
C ASN A 185 -2.42 -3.76 -8.21
N VAL A 186 -2.92 -4.79 -8.88
CA VAL A 186 -4.00 -5.64 -8.38
C VAL A 186 -3.40 -6.99 -8.04
N VAL A 187 -3.57 -7.41 -6.78
CA VAL A 187 -3.12 -8.70 -6.27
C VAL A 187 -4.36 -9.55 -5.98
N ASP A 188 -4.49 -10.66 -6.67
CA ASP A 188 -5.53 -11.65 -6.40
C ASP A 188 -4.93 -12.78 -5.55
N VAL A 189 -5.45 -12.95 -4.34
CA VAL A 189 -5.11 -14.07 -3.47
C VAL A 189 -6.05 -15.23 -3.81
N LEU A 190 -5.55 -16.16 -4.61
CA LEU A 190 -6.33 -17.29 -5.14
C LEU A 190 -6.47 -18.41 -4.09
N VAL A 191 -5.43 -18.56 -3.26
CA VAL A 191 -5.38 -19.50 -2.14
C VAL A 191 -4.91 -18.76 -0.90
N TRP A 192 -5.66 -18.89 0.20
CA TRP A 192 -5.27 -18.31 1.48
C TRP A 192 -4.03 -19.01 2.04
N PRO A 193 -3.14 -18.29 2.75
CA PRO A 193 -2.05 -18.91 3.49
C PRO A 193 -2.57 -19.99 4.46
N GLU A 194 -1.96 -21.16 4.43
CA GLU A 194 -2.35 -22.28 5.29
C GLU A 194 -2.02 -21.95 6.75
N ARG A 195 -2.94 -22.24 7.67
CA ARG A 195 -2.67 -22.15 9.11
C ARG A 195 -2.37 -23.54 9.67
N ALA A 196 -1.16 -23.77 10.18
CA ALA A 196 -0.88 -24.93 11.02
C ALA A 196 -0.58 -24.46 12.45
N GLN A 197 -1.20 -25.12 13.43
CA GLN A 197 -1.14 -24.75 14.86
C GLN A 197 -1.56 -23.29 15.15
N GLY A 198 -2.49 -22.74 14.36
CA GLY A 198 -3.02 -21.39 14.57
C GLY A 198 -2.14 -20.25 14.05
N ARG A 199 -1.02 -20.56 13.36
CA ARG A 199 -0.16 -19.59 12.67
C ARG A 199 -0.12 -19.87 11.17
N PRO A 200 -0.08 -18.85 10.30
CA PRO A 200 0.22 -19.03 8.88
C PRO A 200 1.56 -19.76 8.71
N GLN A 201 1.59 -20.82 7.92
CA GLN A 201 2.81 -21.52 7.55
C GLN A 201 3.41 -20.86 6.32
N PRO A 202 4.75 -20.74 6.23
CA PRO A 202 5.40 -20.25 5.03
C PRO A 202 5.19 -21.27 3.91
N ARG A 203 4.20 -21.01 3.06
CA ARG A 203 4.03 -21.65 1.76
C ARG A 203 4.71 -20.77 0.73
N HIS A 204 5.53 -21.38 -0.11
CA HIS A 204 6.08 -20.67 -1.26
C HIS A 204 4.93 -20.25 -2.17
N TRP A 205 4.84 -18.97 -2.48
CA TRP A 205 3.87 -18.48 -3.44
C TRP A 205 4.19 -19.03 -4.82
N ILE A 206 3.22 -19.73 -5.42
CA ILE A 206 3.28 -20.09 -6.83
C ILE A 206 2.42 -19.11 -7.61
N VAL A 207 3.07 -18.22 -8.37
CA VAL A 207 2.39 -17.19 -9.17
C VAL A 207 1.49 -17.84 -10.22
N GLY A 208 0.25 -17.37 -10.34
CA GLY A 208 -0.77 -17.92 -11.23
C GLY A 208 -1.54 -19.11 -10.67
N MET A 209 -1.13 -19.67 -9.53
CA MET A 209 -1.84 -20.76 -8.84
C MET A 209 -2.36 -20.32 -7.47
N ASP A 210 -1.46 -19.78 -6.64
CA ASP A 210 -1.76 -19.40 -5.26
C ASP A 210 -2.05 -17.91 -5.13
N ILE A 211 -1.36 -17.12 -5.95
CA ILE A 211 -1.46 -15.67 -5.99
C ILE A 211 -1.21 -15.19 -7.42
N SER A 212 -1.93 -14.18 -7.88
CA SER A 212 -1.61 -13.47 -9.11
C SER A 212 -1.47 -11.98 -8.85
N VAL A 213 -0.64 -11.34 -9.65
CA VAL A 213 -0.45 -9.91 -9.59
C VAL A 213 -0.38 -9.36 -11.00
N ARG A 214 -0.94 -8.17 -11.18
CA ARG A 214 -0.88 -7.44 -12.45
C ARG A 214 -0.86 -5.96 -12.17
N GLN A 215 -0.09 -5.24 -12.98
CA GLN A 215 -0.13 -3.80 -13.02
C GLN A 215 -1.17 -3.35 -14.04
N VAL A 216 -2.07 -2.46 -13.62
CA VAL A 216 -3.07 -1.83 -14.48
C VAL A 216 -2.62 -0.41 -14.76
N PRO A 217 -2.14 -0.11 -15.97
CA PRO A 217 -1.90 1.27 -16.35
C PRO A 217 -3.22 2.03 -16.28
N LEU A 218 -3.20 3.23 -15.72
CA LEU A 218 -4.39 4.03 -15.51
C LEU A 218 -4.79 4.81 -16.74
N LYS A 219 -3.79 5.33 -17.44
CA LYS A 219 -3.98 6.01 -18.71
C LYS A 219 -4.53 5.02 -19.74
N ASP A 220 -5.58 5.41 -20.43
CA ASP A 220 -6.25 4.69 -21.52
C ASP A 220 -6.92 3.35 -21.16
N ALA A 221 -6.54 2.69 -20.06
CA ALA A 221 -7.15 1.41 -19.65
C ALA A 221 -8.33 1.55 -18.69
N VAL A 222 -8.49 2.72 -18.05
CA VAL A 222 -9.56 2.97 -17.08
C VAL A 222 -10.25 4.29 -17.41
N GLU A 223 -11.57 4.24 -17.62
CA GLU A 223 -12.37 5.44 -17.81
C GLU A 223 -12.33 6.33 -16.56
N PRO A 224 -12.15 7.66 -16.73
CA PRO A 224 -12.23 8.60 -15.63
C PRO A 224 -13.59 8.52 -14.92
N ASP A 225 -13.58 8.66 -13.59
CA ASP A 225 -14.82 8.73 -12.82
C ASP A 225 -15.35 10.18 -12.87
N PRO A 226 -16.52 10.44 -13.46
CA PRO A 226 -17.01 11.81 -13.65
C PRO A 226 -17.25 12.53 -12.31
N VAL A 227 -17.50 11.78 -11.22
CA VAL A 227 -17.67 12.38 -9.88
C VAL A 227 -16.34 12.86 -9.32
N VAL A 228 -15.26 12.13 -9.61
CA VAL A 228 -13.90 12.52 -9.19
C VAL A 228 -13.39 13.65 -10.08
N GLU A 229 -13.59 13.57 -11.41
CA GLU A 229 -13.23 14.65 -12.34
C GLU A 229 -13.90 15.98 -12.00
N ALA A 230 -15.17 15.97 -11.60
CA ALA A 230 -15.87 17.17 -11.16
C ALA A 230 -15.23 17.83 -9.91
N VAL A 231 -14.43 17.08 -9.15
CA VAL A 231 -13.70 17.58 -7.97
C VAL A 231 -12.31 18.06 -8.34
N VAL A 232 -11.56 17.28 -9.13
CA VAL A 232 -10.15 17.56 -9.44
C VAL A 232 -9.95 18.42 -10.70
N GLY A 233 -11.02 18.64 -11.46
CA GLY A 233 -10.98 19.23 -12.80
C GLY A 233 -10.63 18.19 -13.87
N THR A 234 -10.85 18.54 -15.14
CA THR A 234 -10.34 17.73 -16.26
C THR A 234 -8.83 17.90 -16.36
N VAL A 235 -8.09 16.81 -16.21
CA VAL A 235 -6.66 16.79 -16.56
C VAL A 235 -6.58 16.88 -18.09
N PRO A 236 -5.96 17.91 -18.68
CA PRO A 236 -5.73 17.93 -20.12
C PRO A 236 -4.90 16.70 -20.51
N ALA A 237 -5.24 16.03 -21.61
CA ALA A 237 -4.38 14.99 -22.15
C ALA A 237 -2.96 15.56 -22.32
N ALA A 238 -2.00 15.02 -21.58
CA ALA A 238 -0.59 15.36 -21.76
C ALA A 238 -0.22 15.07 -23.21
N ARG A 239 0.19 16.12 -23.93
CA ARG A 239 0.71 16.04 -25.30
C ARG A 239 2.02 15.27 -25.34
#